data_AF-A0A2V8JQT8-F1
#
_entry.id   AF-A0A2V8JQT8-F1
#
_cell.length_a   1.000
_cell.length_b   1.000
_cell.length_c   1.000
_cell.angle_alpha   90.00
_cell.angle_beta   90.00
_cell.angle_gamma   90.00
#
_symmetry.space_group_name_H-M   'P 1'
#
loop_
_entity.id
_entity.type
_entity.pdbx_description
1 polymer ?
#
loop_
_entity_poly.entity_id
_entity_poly.type
_entity_poly.pdbx_seq_one_letter_code
_entity_poly.pdbx_strand_id
1 'polypeptide(L)'
;MISILVLGAFLGSAQMVSIDARDLDLGDFFRLIANVANINVVIHPSVQGKVNLAVKEVRWEQVLDLVLKSHGLSKEVEGNIMRILPVASLEAEQKQKAALEQACINALPLQTHLYVLNYARAEDVSPIISKLLSPRGSVVAYHARNTVIVRDVESPSACSR
;
A
#
# COMPACT_ATOMS: atom_id res chain seq x y z
N MET A 1 29.34 -11.23 -33.19
CA MET A 1 28.84 -9.95 -32.65
C MET A 1 28.37 -10.21 -31.22
N ILE A 2 29.22 -9.91 -30.25
CA ILE A 2 28.92 -10.03 -28.82
C ILE A 2 28.34 -8.68 -28.40
N SER A 3 27.05 -8.65 -28.08
CA SER A 3 26.40 -7.45 -27.55
C SER A 3 26.41 -7.51 -26.03
N ILE A 4 27.25 -6.68 -25.44
CA ILE A 4 27.30 -6.39 -24.01
C ILE A 4 26.12 -5.46 -23.67
N LEU A 5 25.40 -5.74 -22.60
CA LEU A 5 24.71 -4.71 -21.82
C LEU A 5 24.85 -5.04 -20.34
N VAL A 6 25.80 -4.34 -19.72
CA VAL A 6 25.95 -4.17 -18.28
C VAL A 6 24.82 -3.27 -17.80
N LEU A 7 24.05 -3.70 -16.80
CA LEU A 7 23.42 -2.87 -15.74
C LEU A 7 22.53 -3.81 -14.88
N GLY A 8 22.60 -3.88 -13.56
CA GLY A 8 23.46 -3.20 -12.61
C GLY A 8 23.72 -4.13 -11.44
N ALA A 9 24.97 -4.09 -10.97
CA ALA A 9 25.28 -4.49 -9.62
C ALA A 9 24.50 -3.52 -8.70
N PHE A 10 23.45 -4.01 -8.05
CA PHE A 10 23.02 -3.47 -6.76
C PHE A 10 24.15 -3.75 -5.76
N LEU A 11 25.22 -2.97 -5.85
CA LEU A 11 26.06 -2.72 -4.69
C LEU A 11 25.20 -1.86 -3.77
N GLY A 12 24.35 -2.52 -2.97
CA GLY A 12 23.82 -1.91 -1.77
C GLY A 12 25.03 -1.37 -1.02
N SER A 13 25.11 -0.05 -0.89
CA SER A 13 26.23 0.64 -0.28
C SER A 13 26.38 0.12 1.14
N ALA A 14 27.30 -0.83 1.33
CA ALA A 14 27.60 -1.48 2.60
C ALA A 14 28.41 -0.50 3.45
N GLN A 15 27.80 0.63 3.81
CA GLN A 15 28.31 1.48 4.87
C GLN A 15 28.14 0.70 6.17
N MET A 16 29.26 0.15 6.61
CA MET A 16 29.37 -0.45 7.92
C MET A 16 29.39 0.66 8.95
N VAL A 17 28.60 0.49 9.98
CA VAL A 17 28.46 1.46 11.04
C VAL A 17 28.77 0.76 12.37
N SER A 18 29.58 1.43 13.19
CA SER A 18 29.83 1.07 14.56
C SER A 18 29.23 2.16 15.44
N ILE A 19 28.16 1.86 16.16
CA ILE A 19 27.44 2.78 17.05
C ILE A 19 27.40 2.16 18.45
N ASP A 20 27.82 2.93 19.44
CA ASP A 20 27.49 2.71 20.85
C ASP A 20 26.53 3.82 21.26
N ALA A 21 25.23 3.50 21.32
CA ALA A 21 24.15 4.40 21.71
C ALA A 21 23.61 3.94 23.07
N ARG A 22 23.73 4.83 24.07
CA ARG A 22 23.19 4.62 25.42
C ARG A 22 22.21 5.74 25.73
N ASP A 23 20.98 5.35 26.02
CA ASP A 23 19.84 6.21 26.33
C ASP A 23 19.55 7.28 25.26
N LEU A 24 19.78 6.94 23.99
CA LEU A 24 19.56 7.83 22.86
C LEU A 24 18.07 7.89 22.50
N ASP A 25 17.54 9.09 22.25
CA ASP A 25 16.18 9.24 21.76
C ASP A 25 16.03 8.66 20.35
N LEU A 26 14.92 7.95 20.09
CA LEU A 26 14.65 7.33 18.79
C LEU A 26 14.71 8.34 17.64
N GLY A 27 14.24 9.56 17.86
CA GLY A 27 14.27 10.61 16.85
C GLY A 27 15.69 10.99 16.41
N ASP A 28 16.61 11.08 17.37
CA ASP A 28 18.01 11.40 17.09
C ASP A 28 18.75 10.21 16.47
N PHE A 29 18.44 8.99 16.91
CA PHE A 29 18.92 7.77 16.26
C PHE A 29 18.56 7.75 14.76
N PHE A 30 17.30 7.98 14.41
CA PHE A 30 16.87 7.98 13.00
C PHE A 30 17.50 9.10 12.17
N ARG A 31 17.76 10.27 12.77
CA ARG A 31 18.49 11.36 12.11
C ARG A 31 19.94 10.96 11.81
N LEU A 32 20.62 10.29 12.74
CA LEU A 32 21.99 9.80 12.51
C LEU A 32 22.04 8.78 11.36
N ILE A 33 21.10 7.83 11.34
CA ILE A 33 21.01 6.84 10.25
C ILE A 33 20.69 7.50 8.91
N ALA A 34 19.78 8.50 8.90
CA ALA A 34 19.42 9.25 7.70
C ALA A 34 20.63 10.00 7.10
N ASN A 35 21.48 10.57 7.95
CA ASN A 35 22.72 11.23 7.53
C ASN A 35 23.73 10.24 6.93
N VAL A 36 23.85 9.04 7.50
CA VAL A 36 24.71 7.99 6.95
C VAL A 36 24.19 7.54 5.59
N ALA A 37 22.89 7.23 5.50
CA ALA A 37 22.24 6.75 4.28
C ALA A 37 22.02 7.85 3.22
N ASN A 38 22.29 9.12 3.54
CA ASN A 38 22.08 10.29 2.68
C ASN A 38 20.64 10.40 2.14
N ILE A 39 19.64 10.13 3.00
CA ILE A 39 18.20 10.22 2.69
C ILE A 39 17.51 11.17 3.66
N ASN A 40 16.36 11.73 3.26
CA ASN A 40 15.55 12.54 4.16
C ASN A 40 14.68 11.63 5.04
N VAL A 41 14.48 12.02 6.31
CA VAL A 41 13.64 11.26 7.24
C VAL A 41 12.51 12.13 7.80
N VAL A 42 11.31 11.56 7.84
CA VAL A 42 10.13 12.16 8.47
C VAL A 42 9.67 11.22 9.57
N ILE A 43 9.69 11.71 10.81
CA ILE A 43 9.35 10.93 11.99
C ILE A 43 7.94 11.34 12.45
N HIS A 44 7.04 10.36 12.59
CA HIS A 44 5.71 10.61 13.12
C HIS A 44 5.79 11.01 14.61
N PRO A 45 5.00 11.97 15.11
CA PRO A 45 5.09 12.45 16.51
C PRO A 45 4.79 11.38 17.58
N SER A 46 4.12 10.30 17.19
CA SER A 46 3.87 9.13 18.04
C SER A 46 5.10 8.24 18.25
N VAL A 47 6.19 8.47 17.51
CA VAL A 47 7.45 7.73 17.69
C VAL A 47 8.22 8.38 18.84
N GLN A 48 8.05 7.81 20.02
CA GLN A 48 8.73 8.24 21.24
C GLN A 48 9.33 7.02 21.94
N GLY A 49 10.49 7.21 22.54
CA GLY A 49 11.20 6.15 23.24
C GLY A 49 12.70 6.32 23.13
N LYS A 50 13.40 5.50 23.90
CA LYS A 50 14.86 5.46 23.93
C LYS A 50 15.34 4.13 23.37
N VAL A 51 16.50 4.18 22.73
CA VAL A 51 17.17 2.99 22.19
C VAL A 51 18.54 2.83 22.85
N ASN A 52 18.79 1.60 23.30
CA ASN A 52 20.07 1.18 23.85
C ASN A 52 20.66 0.12 22.91
N LEU A 53 21.72 0.48 22.21
CA LEU A 53 22.27 -0.34 21.14
C LEU A 53 23.79 -0.21 21.09
N ALA A 54 24.47 -1.35 21.17
CA ALA A 54 25.92 -1.44 20.94
C ALA A 54 26.17 -2.36 19.75
N VAL A 55 26.67 -1.78 18.66
CA VAL A 55 26.89 -2.46 17.39
C VAL A 55 28.27 -2.14 16.84
N LYS A 56 28.95 -3.16 16.33
CA LYS A 56 30.28 -3.07 15.74
C LYS A 56 30.26 -3.67 14.34
N GLU A 57 30.65 -2.90 13.33
CA GLU A 57 30.82 -3.36 11.94
C GLU A 57 29.55 -4.00 11.32
N VAL A 58 28.37 -3.43 11.57
CA VAL A 58 27.10 -3.91 10.98
C VAL A 58 26.57 -2.93 9.94
N ARG A 59 25.86 -3.45 8.94
CA ARG A 59 25.15 -2.62 7.95
C ARG A 59 24.05 -1.80 8.63
N TRP A 60 23.98 -0.51 8.34
CA TRP A 60 22.97 0.39 8.93
C TRP A 60 21.54 -0.09 8.68
N GLU A 61 21.25 -0.69 7.52
CA GLU A 61 19.92 -1.25 7.19
C GLU A 61 19.50 -2.34 8.19
N GLN A 62 20.43 -3.23 8.54
CA GLN A 62 20.16 -4.30 9.48
C GLN A 62 19.94 -3.76 10.90
N VAL A 63 20.69 -2.74 11.28
CA VAL A 63 20.51 -2.06 12.57
C VAL A 63 19.16 -1.35 12.61
N LEU A 64 18.81 -0.63 11.55
CA LEU A 64 17.54 0.05 11.40
C LEU A 64 16.37 -0.95 11.53
N ASP A 65 16.41 -2.06 10.80
CA ASP A 65 15.36 -3.08 10.84
C ASP A 65 15.23 -3.72 12.24
N LEU A 66 16.33 -3.89 12.97
CA LEU A 66 16.30 -4.42 14.33
C LEU A 66 15.61 -3.46 15.29
N VAL A 67 15.96 -2.17 15.23
CA VAL A 67 15.36 -1.12 16.08
C VAL A 67 13.87 -0.96 15.74
N LEU A 68 13.51 -0.96 14.46
CA LEU A 68 12.12 -0.89 14.03
C LEU A 68 11.29 -2.07 14.59
N LYS A 69 11.80 -3.30 14.49
CA LYS A 69 11.13 -4.49 15.04
C LYS A 69 11.00 -4.45 16.57
N SER A 70 12.04 -3.99 17.27
CA SER A 70 12.04 -3.92 18.73
C SER A 70 11.00 -2.94 19.28
N HIS A 71 10.72 -1.86 18.55
CA HIS A 71 9.80 -0.81 18.98
C HIS A 71 8.44 -0.86 18.27
N GLY A 72 8.15 -1.89 17.47
CA GLY A 72 6.89 -2.00 16.72
C GLY A 72 6.67 -0.86 15.72
N LEU A 73 7.77 -0.36 15.15
CA LEU A 73 7.77 0.70 14.15
C LEU A 73 7.92 0.11 12.75
N SER A 74 7.41 0.84 11.77
CA SER A 74 7.53 0.52 10.35
C SER A 74 8.12 1.72 9.61
N LYS A 75 8.78 1.43 8.48
CA LYS A 75 9.31 2.42 7.56
C LYS A 75 8.60 2.33 6.22
N GLU A 76 8.30 3.49 5.64
CA GLU A 76 7.85 3.61 4.26
C GLU A 76 8.85 4.48 3.52
N VAL A 77 9.33 4.01 2.37
CA VAL A 77 10.32 4.72 1.56
C VAL A 77 9.63 5.19 0.29
N GLU A 78 9.54 6.50 0.12
CA GLU A 78 9.00 7.16 -1.06
C GLU A 78 10.11 7.97 -1.73
N GLY A 79 10.80 7.33 -2.69
CA GLY A 79 11.94 7.95 -3.38
C GLY A 79 13.09 8.27 -2.42
N ASN A 80 13.31 9.57 -2.16
CA ASN A 80 14.39 10.08 -1.29
C ASN A 80 13.93 10.42 0.14
N ILE A 81 12.69 10.06 0.50
CA ILE A 81 12.11 10.35 1.81
C ILE A 81 11.74 9.02 2.49
N MET A 82 12.17 8.85 3.73
CA MET A 82 11.83 7.73 4.60
C MET A 82 10.89 8.23 5.71
N ARG A 83 9.67 7.70 5.72
CA ARG A 83 8.66 7.96 6.74
C ARG A 83 8.71 6.87 7.80
N ILE A 84 8.77 7.22 9.08
CA ILE A 84 8.81 6.28 10.21
C ILE A 84 7.58 6.45 11.08
N LEU A 85 6.84 5.37 11.29
CA LEU A 85 5.58 5.37 12.03
C LEU A 85 5.39 4.09 12.84
N PRO A 86 4.60 4.12 13.93
CA PRO A 86 4.16 2.91 14.60
C PRO A 86 3.28 2.06 13.68
N VAL A 87 3.40 0.73 13.78
CA VAL A 87 2.55 -0.21 13.01
C VAL A 87 1.07 0.01 13.31
N ALA A 88 0.72 0.33 14.57
CA ALA A 88 -0.66 0.64 14.95
C ALA A 88 -1.25 1.86 14.20
N SER A 89 -0.42 2.88 13.95
CA SER A 89 -0.85 4.06 13.18
C SER A 89 -1.05 3.74 11.70
N LEU A 90 -0.20 2.86 11.14
CA LEU A 90 -0.37 2.39 9.76
C LEU A 90 -1.66 1.59 9.58
N GLU A 91 -1.96 0.67 10.50
CA GLU A 91 -3.21 -0.09 10.45
C GLU A 91 -4.44 0.82 10.56
N ALA A 92 -4.38 1.84 11.42
CA ALA A 92 -5.45 2.82 11.55
C ALA A 92 -5.64 3.62 10.26
N GLU A 93 -4.55 4.08 9.63
CA GLU A 93 -4.58 4.80 8.36
C GLU A 93 -5.18 3.94 7.24
N GLN A 94 -4.76 2.67 7.14
CA GLN A 94 -5.27 1.72 6.16
C GLN A 94 -6.76 1.43 6.35
N LYS A 95 -7.20 1.21 7.60
CA LYS A 95 -8.62 1.00 7.92
C LYS A 95 -9.46 2.22 7.57
N GLN A 96 -8.95 3.42 7.87
CA GLN A 96 -9.63 4.66 7.54
C GLN A 96 -9.75 4.85 6.03
N LYS A 97 -8.67 4.61 5.26
CA LYS A 97 -8.69 4.65 3.80
C LYS A 97 -9.71 3.66 3.22
N ALA A 98 -9.68 2.40 3.66
CA ALA A 98 -10.64 1.40 3.22
C ALA A 98 -12.10 1.77 3.56
N ALA A 99 -12.35 2.31 4.76
CA ALA A 99 -13.68 2.78 5.15
C ALA A 99 -14.16 3.96 4.31
N LEU A 100 -13.27 4.90 3.98
CA LEU A 100 -13.57 6.04 3.12
C LEU A 100 -13.87 5.60 1.68
N GLU A 101 -13.09 4.67 1.13
CA GLU A 101 -13.32 4.08 -0.19
C GLU A 101 -14.68 3.37 -0.25
N GLN A 102 -15.01 2.56 0.77
CA GLN A 102 -16.31 1.90 0.86
C GLN A 102 -17.45 2.89 1.02
N ALA A 103 -17.28 3.93 1.85
CA ALA A 103 -18.28 4.99 2.01
C ALA A 103 -18.50 5.75 0.70
N CYS A 104 -17.43 6.03 -0.05
CA CYS A 104 -17.50 6.62 -1.39
C CYS A 104 -18.32 5.73 -2.33
N ILE A 105 -17.99 4.45 -2.47
CA ILE A 105 -18.72 3.49 -3.33
C ILE A 105 -20.20 3.38 -2.92
N ASN A 106 -20.49 3.48 -1.62
CA ASN A 106 -21.86 3.46 -1.10
C ASN A 106 -22.66 4.74 -1.41
N ALA A 107 -21.99 5.89 -1.47
CA ALA A 107 -22.60 7.18 -1.80
C ALA A 107 -22.87 7.36 -3.30
N LEU A 108 -22.18 6.61 -4.18
CA LEU A 108 -22.42 6.70 -5.62
C LEU A 108 -23.85 6.24 -5.99
N PRO A 109 -24.51 6.95 -6.93
CA PRO A 109 -25.82 6.56 -7.42
C PRO A 109 -25.73 5.25 -8.23
N LEU A 110 -26.69 4.36 -8.01
CA LEU A 110 -26.82 3.13 -8.78
C LEU A 110 -27.60 3.42 -10.06
N GLN A 111 -27.05 3.04 -11.20
CA GLN A 111 -27.69 3.19 -12.50
C GLN A 111 -28.16 1.82 -12.99
N THR A 112 -29.35 1.78 -13.59
CA THR A 112 -29.91 0.57 -14.16
C THR A 112 -29.87 0.67 -15.67
N HIS A 113 -29.16 -0.27 -16.31
CA HIS A 113 -29.09 -0.40 -17.75
C HIS A 113 -29.72 -1.72 -18.20
N LEU A 114 -30.41 -1.64 -19.34
CA LEU A 114 -31.12 -2.74 -19.96
C LEU A 114 -30.40 -3.09 -21.26
N TYR A 115 -29.88 -4.31 -21.35
CA TYR A 115 -29.17 -4.79 -22.54
C TYR A 115 -29.94 -5.94 -23.19
N VAL A 116 -30.43 -5.72 -24.40
CA VAL A 116 -31.07 -6.78 -25.19
C VAL A 116 -30.00 -7.57 -25.93
N LEU A 117 -30.00 -8.89 -25.78
CA LEU A 117 -29.03 -9.77 -26.44
C LEU A 117 -29.62 -10.35 -27.73
N ASN A 118 -28.90 -10.21 -28.83
CA ASN A 118 -29.34 -10.72 -30.15
C ASN A 118 -28.74 -12.09 -30.50
N TYR A 119 -27.54 -12.39 -30.00
CA TYR A 119 -26.75 -13.57 -30.41
C TYR A 119 -26.38 -14.50 -29.23
N ALA A 120 -26.76 -14.15 -28.01
CA ALA A 120 -26.47 -14.93 -26.80
C ALA A 120 -27.72 -14.98 -25.92
N ARG A 121 -27.87 -16.05 -25.13
CA ARG A 121 -28.97 -16.17 -24.16
C ARG A 121 -28.61 -15.44 -22.87
N ALA A 122 -29.54 -14.65 -22.33
CA ALA A 122 -29.35 -13.89 -21.09
C ALA A 122 -28.97 -14.78 -19.89
N GLU A 123 -29.47 -16.02 -19.84
CA GLU A 123 -29.15 -16.99 -18.79
C GLU A 123 -27.66 -17.40 -18.80
N ASP A 124 -27.11 -17.68 -19.98
CA ASP A 124 -25.71 -18.11 -20.13
C ASP A 124 -24.72 -16.97 -19.80
N VAL A 125 -25.11 -15.73 -20.10
CA VAL A 125 -24.25 -14.54 -19.92
C VAL A 125 -24.33 -13.96 -18.52
N SER A 126 -25.48 -14.11 -17.84
CA SER A 126 -25.69 -13.57 -16.48
C SER A 126 -24.64 -14.01 -15.43
N PRO A 127 -24.20 -15.29 -15.32
CA PRO A 127 -23.20 -15.70 -14.33
C PRO A 127 -21.78 -15.23 -14.66
N ILE A 128 -21.53 -14.81 -15.91
CA ILE A 128 -20.25 -14.25 -16.33
C ILE A 128 -20.19 -12.79 -15.92
N ILE A 129 -21.26 -12.04 -16.22
CA ILE A 129 -21.38 -10.62 -15.87
C ILE A 129 -21.37 -10.44 -14.34
N SER A 130 -22.02 -11.31 -13.58
CA SER A 130 -22.06 -11.19 -12.11
C SER A 130 -20.68 -11.17 -11.44
N LYS A 131 -19.65 -11.77 -12.07
CA LYS A 131 -18.26 -11.78 -11.57
C LYS A 131 -17.47 -10.52 -11.92
N LEU A 132 -17.95 -9.74 -12.89
CA LEU A 132 -17.29 -8.53 -13.40
C LEU A 132 -17.87 -7.25 -12.81
N LEU A 133 -19.01 -7.32 -12.14
CA LEU A 133 -19.68 -6.17 -11.53
C LEU A 133 -18.99 -5.71 -10.23
N SER A 134 -19.26 -4.47 -9.82
CA SER A 134 -18.82 -3.97 -8.52
C SER A 134 -19.44 -4.76 -7.35
N PRO A 135 -18.92 -4.64 -6.11
CA PRO A 135 -19.49 -5.30 -4.93
C PRO A 135 -20.97 -4.98 -4.66
N ARG A 136 -21.47 -3.86 -5.19
CA ARG A 136 -22.88 -3.43 -5.07
C ARG A 136 -23.71 -3.75 -6.30
N GLY A 137 -23.08 -4.24 -7.37
CA GLY A 137 -23.73 -4.50 -8.64
C GLY A 137 -24.61 -5.74 -8.58
N SER A 138 -25.74 -5.70 -9.28
CA SER A 138 -26.60 -6.86 -9.45
C SER A 138 -26.97 -7.05 -10.91
N VAL A 139 -27.09 -8.32 -11.30
CA VAL A 139 -27.50 -8.72 -12.64
C VAL A 139 -28.71 -9.63 -12.55
N VAL A 140 -29.72 -9.35 -13.38
CA VAL A 140 -30.92 -10.16 -13.50
C VAL A 140 -31.13 -10.50 -14.97
N ALA A 141 -31.22 -11.79 -15.28
CA ALA A 141 -31.60 -12.27 -16.59
C ALA A 141 -33.12 -12.24 -16.74
N TYR A 142 -33.62 -11.63 -17.80
CA TYR A 142 -35.03 -11.63 -18.16
C TYR A 142 -35.23 -12.46 -19.43
N HIS A 143 -35.66 -13.71 -19.23
CA HIS A 143 -35.79 -14.72 -20.29
C HIS A 143 -36.75 -14.30 -21.42
N ALA A 144 -37.93 -13.76 -21.08
CA ALA A 144 -38.99 -13.51 -22.06
C ALA A 144 -38.64 -12.47 -23.14
N ARG A 145 -37.69 -11.56 -22.88
CA ARG A 145 -37.19 -10.57 -23.87
C ARG A 145 -35.69 -10.72 -24.14
N ASN A 146 -35.09 -11.85 -23.75
CA ASN A 146 -33.64 -12.09 -23.81
C ASN A 146 -32.81 -10.87 -23.40
N THR A 147 -33.20 -10.22 -22.29
CA THR A 147 -32.63 -8.95 -21.83
C THR A 147 -31.89 -9.18 -20.52
N VAL A 148 -30.72 -8.57 -20.37
CA VAL A 148 -29.97 -8.53 -19.11
C VAL A 148 -30.17 -7.17 -18.46
N ILE A 149 -30.68 -7.18 -17.24
CA ILE A 149 -30.84 -5.98 -16.41
C ILE A 149 -29.59 -5.89 -15.53
N VAL A 150 -28.79 -4.87 -15.73
CA VAL A 150 -27.57 -4.61 -14.95
C VAL A 150 -27.81 -3.37 -14.11
N ARG A 151 -27.64 -3.49 -12.81
CA ARG A 151 -27.64 -2.37 -11.87
C ARG A 151 -26.25 -2.27 -11.27
N ASP A 152 -25.53 -1.19 -11.56
CA ASP A 152 -24.17 -0.99 -11.03
C ASP A 152 -23.84 0.50 -10.84
N VAL A 153 -22.67 0.79 -10.25
CA VAL A 153 -22.09 2.14 -10.16
C VAL A 153 -21.38 2.49 -11.46
N GLU A 154 -21.59 3.71 -11.96
CA GLU A 154 -21.06 4.16 -13.27
C GLU A 154 -19.52 4.30 -13.28
N SER A 155 -18.91 4.68 -12.15
CA SER A 155 -17.46 4.87 -12.06
C SER A 155 -16.89 4.33 -10.75
N PRO A 156 -16.61 3.01 -10.65
CA PRO A 156 -15.97 2.43 -9.48
C PRO A 156 -14.55 2.98 -9.26
N SER A 157 -13.85 3.36 -10.33
CA SER A 157 -12.48 3.89 -10.29
C SER A 157 -12.38 5.34 -9.80
N ALA A 158 -13.49 6.06 -9.68
CA ALA A 158 -13.49 7.43 -9.15
C ALA A 158 -13.13 7.48 -7.65
N CYS A 159 -13.36 6.41 -6.89
CA CYS A 159 -13.10 6.36 -5.46
C CYS A 159 -11.66 5.96 -5.10
N SER A 160 -10.85 5.48 -6.04
CA SER A 160 -9.50 4.93 -5.80
C SER A 160 -8.37 5.88 -6.22
N ARG A 161 -8.60 7.20 -6.20
CA ARG A 161 -7.66 8.20 -6.73
C ARG A 161 -7.17 9.15 -5.65
#